data_AF-A0AA40YNM2-F1
#
_entry.id   AF-A0AA40YNM2-F1
#
_cell.length_a   1.000
_cell.length_b   1.000
_cell.length_c   1.000
_cell.angle_alpha   90.00
_cell.angle_beta   90.00
_cell.angle_gamma   90.00
#
_symmetry.space_group_name_H-M   'P 1'
#
loop_
_entity.id
_entity.type
_entity.pdbx_description
1 polymer ?
#
loop_
_entity_poly.entity_id
_entity_poly.type
_entity_poly.pdbx_seq_one_letter_code
_entity_poly.pdbx_strand_id
1 'polypeptide(L)' 'MNVAVVLLTTALVVVIALLAAVGAAVLARLDGASYPTALKQAATTFAAVITVAAAMTAALAAVCT' A
#
# COMPACT_ATOMS: atom_id res chain seq x y z
N MET A 1 3.83 23.80 4.46
CA MET A 1 3.57 22.58 3.66
C MET A 1 2.69 22.95 2.49
N ASN A 2 3.09 22.69 1.24
CA ASN A 2 2.26 23.00 0.08
C ASN A 2 1.23 21.87 -0.15
N VAL A 3 -0.07 22.21 -0.25
CA VAL A 3 -1.16 21.23 -0.40
C VAL A 3 -0.94 20.33 -1.63
N ALA A 4 -0.41 20.89 -2.73
CA ALA A 4 -0.11 20.12 -3.93
C ALA A 4 0.93 19.01 -3.68
N VAL A 5 1.93 19.26 -2.84
CA VAL A 5 2.96 18.27 -2.49
C VAL A 5 2.34 17.13 -1.70
N VAL A 6 1.47 17.43 -0.73
CA VAL A 6 0.79 16.41 0.09
C VAL A 6 -0.11 15.52 -0.77
N LEU A 7 -0.86 16.10 -1.71
CA LEU A 7 -1.70 15.35 -2.63
C LEU A 7 -0.87 14.45 -3.56
N LEU A 8 0.23 14.96 -4.11
CA LEU A 8 1.13 14.19 -4.97
C LEU A 8 1.75 13.00 -4.21
N THR A 9 2.25 13.22 -2.99
CA THR A 9 2.81 12.14 -2.17
C THR A 9 1.76 11.09 -1.83
N THR A 10 0.54 11.51 -1.51
CA THR A 10 -0.57 10.60 -1.20
C THR A 10 -0.92 9.74 -2.42
N ALA A 11 -1.03 10.36 -3.60
CA ALA A 11 -1.28 9.64 -4.84
C ALA A 11 -0.19 8.62 -5.15
N LEU A 12 1.09 8.97 -4.95
CA LEU A 12 2.21 8.07 -5.16
C LEU A 12 2.15 6.86 -4.21
N VAL A 13 1.88 7.07 -2.93
CA VAL A 13 1.74 6.00 -1.93
C VAL A 13 0.61 5.04 -2.33
N VAL A 14 -0.53 5.57 -2.79
CA VAL A 14 -1.65 4.74 -3.27
C VAL A 14 -1.26 3.92 -4.49
N VAL A 15 -0.58 4.52 -5.48
CA VAL A 15 -0.12 3.80 -6.66
C VAL A 15 0.83 2.66 -6.28
N ILE A 16 1.81 2.92 -5.42
CA ILE A 16 2.75 1.88 -4.94
C ILE A 16 1.99 0.76 -4.21
N ALA A 17 1.02 1.10 -3.36
CA ALA A 17 0.20 0.12 -2.65
C ALA A 17 -0.61 -0.76 -3.63
N LEU A 18 -1.16 -0.17 -4.69
CA LEU A 18 -1.86 -0.91 -5.74
C LEU A 18 -0.93 -1.84 -6.53
N LEU A 19 0.27 -1.38 -6.91
CA LEU A 19 1.27 -2.21 -7.59
C LEU A 19 1.69 -3.41 -6.74
N ALA A 20 1.94 -3.20 -5.44
CA ALA A 20 2.27 -4.27 -4.51
C ALA A 20 1.13 -5.30 -4.36
N ALA A 21 -0.11 -4.82 -4.27
CA ALA A 21 -1.29 -5.67 -4.19
C ALA A 21 -1.48 -6.53 -5.46
N VAL A 22 -1.28 -5.94 -6.64
CA VAL A 22 -1.33 -6.66 -7.92
C VAL A 22 -0.22 -7.71 -7.97
N GLY A 23 1.01 -7.37 -7.58
CA GLY A 23 2.12 -8.32 -7.52
C GLY A 23 1.79 -9.54 -6.64
N ALA A 24 1.22 -9.31 -5.46
CA ALA A 24 0.80 -10.38 -4.55
C ALA A 24 -0.34 -11.24 -5.12
N ALA A 25 -1.34 -10.64 -5.78
CA ALA A 25 -2.41 -11.40 -6.44
C ALA A 25 -1.89 -12.21 -7.64
N VAL A 26 -0.96 -11.67 -8.42
CA VAL A 26 -0.33 -12.38 -9.53
C VAL A 26 0.49 -13.56 -9.02
N LEU A 27 1.29 -13.37 -7.97
CA LEU A 27 2.03 -14.47 -7.35
C LEU A 27 1.08 -15.56 -6.83
N ALA A 28 0.00 -15.18 -6.15
CA ALA A 28 -1.03 -16.11 -5.70
C ALA A 28 -1.70 -16.88 -6.86
N ARG A 29 -1.89 -16.23 -8.02
CA ARG A 29 -2.40 -16.87 -9.25
C ARG A 29 -1.41 -17.89 -9.80
N LEU A 30 -0.12 -17.57 -9.79
CA LEU A 30 0.95 -18.49 -10.19
C LEU A 30 1.05 -19.69 -9.24
N ASP A 31 0.78 -19.49 -7.95
CA ASP A 31 0.70 -20.54 -6.93
C ASP A 31 -0.58 -21.39 -7.01
N GLY A 32 -1.43 -21.16 -8.02
CA GLY A 32 -2.66 -21.93 -8.25
C GLY A 32 -3.85 -21.52 -7.37
N ALA A 33 -3.79 -20.39 -6.66
CA ALA A 33 -4.88 -19.93 -5.82
C ALA A 33 -6.14 -19.58 -6.64
N SER A 34 -7.32 -19.86 -6.09
CA SER A 34 -8.61 -19.45 -6.69
C SER A 34 -8.78 -17.92 -6.71
N TYR A 35 -9.58 -17.38 -7.64
CA TYR A 35 -9.82 -15.92 -7.80
C TYR A 35 -10.15 -15.20 -6.49
N PRO A 36 -11.07 -15.73 -5.66
CA PRO A 36 -11.38 -15.14 -4.37
C PRO A 36 -10.19 -15.11 -3.41
N THR A 37 -9.34 -16.13 -3.40
CA THR A 37 -8.17 -16.20 -2.51
C THR A 37 -7.12 -15.17 -2.91
N ALA A 38 -6.80 -15.04 -4.20
CA ALA A 38 -5.85 -14.02 -4.65
C ALA A 38 -6.35 -12.60 -4.41
N LEU A 39 -7.67 -12.36 -4.54
CA LEU A 39 -8.26 -11.05 -4.25
C LEU A 39 -8.11 -10.68 -2.76
N LYS A 40 -8.36 -11.64 -1.86
CA LYS A 40 -8.13 -11.45 -0.42
C LYS A 40 -6.66 -11.14 -0.13
N GLN A 41 -5.74 -11.87 -0.74
CA GLN A 41 -4.30 -11.64 -0.57
C GLN A 41 -3.88 -10.25 -1.08
N ALA A 42 -4.36 -9.81 -2.24
CA ALA A 42 -4.15 -8.44 -2.72
C ALA A 42 -4.67 -7.39 -1.72
N ALA A 43 -5.90 -7.56 -1.21
CA ALA A 43 -6.48 -6.63 -0.23
C ALA A 43 -5.66 -6.55 1.05
N THR A 44 -5.16 -7.69 1.57
CA THR A 44 -4.29 -7.70 2.75
C THR A 44 -2.95 -7.01 2.49
N THR A 45 -2.37 -7.21 1.31
CA THR A 45 -1.10 -6.59 0.92
C THR A 45 -1.26 -5.07 0.79
N PHE A 46 -2.35 -4.61 0.18
CA PHE A 46 -2.70 -3.19 0.10
C PHE A 46 -2.81 -2.57 1.50
N ALA A 47 -3.60 -3.19 2.38
CA ALA A 47 -3.80 -2.71 3.75
C ALA A 47 -2.45 -2.59 4.50
N ALA A 48 -1.60 -3.61 4.38
CA ALA A 48 -0.28 -3.61 5.01
C ALA A 48 0.60 -2.44 4.55
N VAL A 49 0.65 -2.16 3.24
CA VAL A 49 1.45 -1.02 2.70
C VAL A 49 0.95 0.31 3.24
N ILE A 50 -0.38 0.52 3.29
CA ILE A 50 -0.96 1.75 3.83
C ILE A 50 -0.69 1.89 5.33
N THR A 51 -0.77 0.79 6.10
CA THR A 51 -0.43 0.80 7.53
C THR A 51 1.02 1.19 7.77
N VAL A 52 1.96 0.67 6.98
CA VAL A 52 3.39 1.04 7.09
C VAL A 52 3.59 2.52 6.76
N ALA A 53 2.96 3.03 5.71
CA ALA A 53 3.04 4.44 5.35
C ALA A 53 2.50 5.36 6.46
N ALA A 54 1.38 4.98 7.08
CA ALA A 54 0.82 5.70 8.22
C ALA A 54 1.76 5.68 9.44
N ALA A 55 2.35 4.52 9.76
CA ALA A 55 3.31 4.39 10.85
C ALA A 55 4.56 5.24 10.63
N MET A 56 5.11 5.26 9.41
CA MET A 56 6.24 6.12 9.05
C MET A 56 5.89 7.60 9.18
N THR A 57 4.69 8.00 8.77
CA THR A 57 4.21 9.38 8.89
C THR A 57 4.10 9.80 10.35
N ALA A 58 3.57 8.93 11.22
CA ALA A 58 3.49 9.18 12.65
C ALA A 58 4.88 9.27 13.31
N ALA A 59 5.80 8.37 12.95
CA ALA A 59 7.17 8.41 13.45
C ALA A 59 7.91 9.68 13.02
N LEU A 60 7.75 10.11 11.76
CA LEU A 60 8.33 11.36 11.27
C LEU A 60 7.75 12.57 12.01
N ALA A 61 6.43 12.60 12.22
CA ALA A 61 5.78 13.65 12.97
C ALA A 61 6.34 13.77 14.40
N ALA A 62 6.57 12.64 15.08
CA ALA A 62 7.09 12.62 16.45
C ALA A 62 8.54 13.12 16.59
N VAL A 63 9.36 13.03 15.54
CA VAL A 63 10.76 13.52 15.55
C VAL A 63 10.86 14.96 15.03
N CYS A 64 9.88 15.41 14.25
CA CYS A 64 9.81 16.79 13.77
C CYS A 64 9.12 17.77 14.74
N THR A 65 8.54 17.27 15.84
CA THR A 65 8.05 18.05 16.99
C THR A 65 9.12 18.24 18.04
#